data_AF-A0A0B2V018-F1
#
_entry.id   AF-A0A0B2V018-F1
#
_cell.length_a   1.000
_cell.length_b   1.000
_cell.length_c   1.000
_cell.angle_alpha   90.00
_cell.angle_beta   90.00
_cell.angle_gamma   90.00
#
_symmetry.space_group_name_H-M   'P 1'
#
loop_
_entity.id
_entity.type
_entity.pdbx_description
1 polymer ?
#
loop_
_entity_poly.entity_id
_entity_poly.type
_entity_poly.pdbx_seq_one_letter_code
_entity_poly.pdbx_strand_id
1 'polypeptide(L)'
;MTTVLVWLSCERIFGLLPLAALVDNRLFCVHGGIGKHTLIHGIAAIRAIQRPSLMPLELAITKELIWGCFCVETDKSMPSKDNVPLFTEEDVETFCKRNCIDMIIRSRQLANEGVLNVPSHMITIWSAVSFLDNFNNMAAALVLDSSSKKATIVSYGLYEPEPKSLDDTKPPGGRSTLAAV
;
A
#
# COMPACT_ATOMS: atom_id res chain seq x y z
N MET A 1 -22.99 -15.26 18.75
CA MET A 1 -22.24 -15.31 17.47
C MET A 1 -20.81 -15.68 17.83
N THR A 2 -20.30 -16.84 17.40
CA THR A 2 -18.96 -17.29 17.79
C THR A 2 -17.90 -16.38 17.15
N THR A 3 -16.78 -16.15 17.83
CA THR A 3 -15.67 -15.29 17.35
C THR A 3 -15.15 -15.69 15.96
N VAL A 4 -15.22 -16.98 15.62
CA VAL A 4 -14.88 -17.54 14.30
C VAL A 4 -15.79 -17.01 13.19
N LEU A 5 -17.10 -16.87 13.43
CA LEU A 5 -18.02 -16.35 12.42
C LEU A 5 -17.77 -14.87 12.12
N VAL A 6 -17.38 -14.09 13.12
CA VAL A 6 -17.01 -12.69 12.94
C VAL A 6 -15.74 -12.60 12.09
N TRP A 7 -14.71 -13.38 12.41
CA TRP A 7 -13.47 -13.44 11.63
C TRP A 7 -13.71 -13.76 10.15
N LEU A 8 -14.43 -14.86 9.87
CA LEU A 8 -14.73 -15.27 8.49
C LEU A 8 -15.57 -14.22 7.74
N SER A 9 -16.41 -13.47 8.46
CA SER A 9 -17.18 -12.37 7.87
C SER A 9 -16.26 -11.20 7.50
N CYS A 10 -15.30 -10.85 8.36
CA CYS A 10 -14.28 -9.84 8.05
C CYS A 10 -13.42 -10.23 6.85
N GLU A 11 -12.94 -11.48 6.77
CA GLU A 11 -12.16 -11.95 5.62
C GLU A 11 -12.94 -11.82 4.31
N ARG A 12 -14.22 -12.19 4.32
CA ARG A 12 -15.11 -12.02 3.15
C ARG A 12 -15.25 -10.55 2.76
N ILE A 13 -15.45 -9.64 3.72
CA ILE A 13 -15.59 -8.20 3.45
C ILE A 13 -14.27 -7.61 2.93
N PHE A 14 -13.13 -7.96 3.50
CA PHE A 14 -11.82 -7.51 3.02
C PHE A 14 -11.52 -8.01 1.60
N GLY A 15 -11.98 -9.21 1.27
CA GLY A 15 -11.96 -9.75 -0.08
C GLY A 15 -12.71 -8.89 -1.11
N LEU A 16 -13.62 -8.02 -0.68
CA LEU A 16 -14.46 -7.17 -1.55
C LEU A 16 -14.02 -5.69 -1.64
N LEU A 17 -13.09 -5.23 -0.80
CA LEU A 17 -12.63 -3.84 -0.81
C LEU A 17 -12.01 -3.44 -2.17
N PRO A 18 -12.09 -2.20 -2.65
CA PRO A 18 -11.37 -1.79 -3.86
C PRO A 18 -9.84 -1.92 -3.71
N LEU A 19 -9.11 -2.15 -4.81
CA LEU A 19 -7.64 -2.28 -4.79
C LEU A 19 -6.90 -0.95 -4.92
N ALA A 20 -7.50 -0.02 -5.66
CA ALA A 20 -6.90 1.25 -6.01
C ALA A 20 -7.99 2.27 -6.34
N ALA A 21 -7.63 3.55 -6.34
CA ALA A 21 -8.46 4.64 -6.81
C ALA A 21 -7.70 5.45 -7.87
N LEU A 22 -8.44 5.99 -8.84
CA LEU A 22 -7.90 6.92 -9.81
C LEU A 22 -8.63 8.26 -9.62
N VAL A 23 -7.93 9.26 -9.11
CA VAL A 23 -8.48 10.60 -8.83
C VAL A 23 -8.18 11.52 -10.01
N ASP A 24 -9.22 12.20 -10.51
CA ASP A 24 -9.17 13.12 -11.65
C ASP A 24 -8.43 12.57 -12.89
N ASN A 25 -8.49 11.25 -13.09
CA ASN A 25 -7.78 10.53 -14.15
C ASN A 25 -6.26 10.74 -14.17
N ARG A 26 -5.67 11.22 -13.07
CA ARG A 26 -4.25 11.65 -13.03
C ARG A 26 -3.47 11.14 -11.82
N LEU A 27 -4.14 10.87 -10.70
CA LEU A 27 -3.50 10.42 -9.47
C LEU A 27 -3.93 8.98 -9.17
N PHE A 28 -2.99 8.04 -9.25
CA PHE A 28 -3.26 6.64 -8.98
C PHE A 28 -2.93 6.30 -7.53
N CYS A 29 -3.96 6.09 -6.71
CA CYS A 29 -3.82 5.77 -5.29
C CYS A 29 -3.88 4.25 -5.07
N VAL A 30 -2.87 3.69 -4.39
CA VAL A 30 -2.74 2.25 -4.14
C VAL A 30 -2.07 1.99 -2.79
N HIS A 31 -2.31 0.87 -2.12
CA HIS A 31 -1.68 0.62 -0.80
C HIS A 31 -0.19 0.31 -0.91
N GLY A 32 0.15 -0.73 -1.67
CA GLY A 32 1.50 -1.18 -1.96
C GLY A 32 2.09 -0.37 -3.10
N GLY A 33 1.96 -0.84 -4.34
CA GLY A 33 2.48 -0.11 -5.48
C GLY A 33 2.15 -0.82 -6.77
N ILE A 34 3.13 -0.89 -7.67
CA ILE A 34 3.03 -1.59 -8.95
C ILE A 34 3.97 -2.79 -8.98
N GLY A 35 4.02 -3.47 -10.12
CA GLY A 35 4.92 -4.58 -10.41
C GLY A 35 4.78 -5.02 -11.86
N LYS A 36 5.36 -6.18 -12.18
CA LYS A 36 5.43 -6.71 -13.54
C LYS A 36 4.08 -6.78 -14.25
N HIS A 37 3.05 -7.32 -13.60
CA HIS A 37 1.74 -7.52 -14.23
C HIS A 37 0.99 -6.20 -14.43
N THR A 38 1.00 -5.33 -13.43
CA THR A 38 0.40 -3.99 -13.52
C THR A 38 1.12 -3.10 -14.54
N LEU A 39 2.44 -3.23 -14.72
CA LEU A 39 3.19 -2.58 -15.81
C LEU A 39 2.76 -3.06 -17.20
N ILE A 40 2.56 -4.38 -17.35
CA ILE A 40 2.18 -5.00 -18.63
C ILE A 40 0.73 -4.71 -19.01
N HIS A 41 -0.18 -4.69 -18.04
CA HIS A 41 -1.62 -4.64 -18.30
C HIS A 41 -2.28 -3.29 -17.98
N GLY A 42 -1.61 -2.43 -17.21
CA GLY A 42 -2.06 -1.08 -16.86
C GLY A 42 -3.32 -1.03 -16.00
N ILE A 43 -3.86 0.18 -15.84
CA ILE A 43 -5.05 0.46 -15.01
C ILE A 43 -6.31 -0.24 -15.54
N ALA A 44 -6.39 -0.45 -16.85
CA ALA A 44 -7.54 -1.11 -17.48
C ALA A 44 -7.78 -2.52 -16.92
N ALA A 45 -6.71 -3.30 -16.73
CA ALA A 45 -6.83 -4.63 -16.13
C ALA A 45 -7.21 -4.57 -14.66
N ILE A 46 -6.70 -3.60 -13.89
CA ILE A 46 -7.06 -3.40 -12.48
C ILE A 46 -8.57 -3.14 -12.36
N ARG A 47 -9.13 -2.31 -13.24
CA ARG A 47 -10.56 -1.99 -13.27
C ARG A 47 -11.43 -3.20 -13.65
N ALA A 48 -10.89 -4.14 -14.42
CA ALA A 48 -11.61 -5.33 -14.87
C ALA A 48 -11.64 -6.47 -13.84
N ILE A 49 -10.84 -6.39 -12.77
CA ILE A 49 -10.78 -7.42 -11.72
C ILE A 49 -12.15 -7.55 -11.05
N GLN A 50 -12.68 -8.77 -11.05
CA GLN A 50 -13.84 -9.11 -10.24
C GLN A 50 -13.38 -9.34 -8.79
N ARG A 51 -14.09 -8.77 -7.82
CA ARG A 51 -13.79 -8.96 -6.39
C ARG A 51 -14.74 -9.99 -5.78
N PRO A 52 -14.23 -11.00 -5.05
CA PRO A 52 -12.81 -11.28 -4.77
C PRO A 52 -12.05 -11.81 -5.99
N SER A 53 -10.75 -11.53 -6.06
CA SER A 53 -9.86 -12.00 -7.14
C SER A 53 -9.75 -13.53 -7.11
N LEU A 54 -10.02 -14.19 -8.24
CA LEU A 54 -10.00 -15.67 -8.32
C LEU A 54 -9.07 -16.18 -9.42
N MET A 55 -8.90 -15.41 -10.50
CA MET A 55 -8.05 -15.84 -11.60
C MET A 55 -6.56 -15.61 -11.28
N PRO A 56 -5.66 -16.45 -11.80
CA PRO A 56 -4.22 -16.32 -11.52
C PRO A 56 -3.65 -14.92 -11.79
N LEU A 57 -4.08 -14.28 -12.88
CA LEU A 57 -3.65 -12.93 -13.22
C LEU A 57 -4.21 -11.88 -12.25
N GLU A 58 -5.48 -11.99 -11.85
CA GLU A 58 -6.10 -11.07 -10.89
C GLU A 58 -5.41 -11.17 -9.53
N LEU A 59 -5.07 -12.39 -9.09
CA LEU A 59 -4.32 -12.65 -7.87
C LEU A 59 -2.92 -12.05 -7.93
N ALA A 60 -2.24 -12.18 -9.07
CA ALA A 60 -0.92 -11.60 -9.27
C ALA A 60 -0.95 -10.06 -9.22
N ILE A 61 -1.89 -9.42 -9.93
CA ILE A 61 -2.10 -7.97 -9.88
C ILE A 61 -2.49 -7.52 -8.47
N THR A 62 -3.39 -8.25 -7.80
CA THR A 62 -3.80 -7.97 -6.41
C THR A 62 -2.60 -7.99 -5.47
N LYS A 63 -1.71 -8.97 -5.64
CA LYS A 63 -0.47 -9.07 -4.86
C LYS A 63 0.44 -7.86 -5.06
N GLU A 64 0.61 -7.41 -6.31
CA GLU A 64 1.41 -6.21 -6.61
C GLU A 64 0.81 -4.94 -5.99
N LEU A 65 -0.51 -4.74 -6.13
CA LEU A 65 -1.20 -3.56 -5.60
C LEU A 65 -1.19 -3.50 -4.06
N ILE A 66 -1.17 -4.64 -3.37
CA ILE A 66 -1.16 -4.68 -1.90
C ILE A 66 0.27 -4.68 -1.35
N TRP A 67 1.17 -5.45 -1.96
CA TRP A 67 2.49 -5.74 -1.39
C TRP A 67 3.66 -5.10 -2.11
N GLY A 68 3.44 -4.49 -3.27
CA GLY A 68 4.50 -3.84 -4.05
C GLY A 68 5.36 -2.91 -3.20
N CYS A 69 6.67 -3.09 -3.25
CA CYS A 69 7.65 -2.26 -2.54
C CYS A 69 8.55 -1.55 -3.54
N PHE A 70 8.69 -0.23 -3.36
CA PHE A 70 9.65 0.55 -4.13
C PHE A 70 11.08 0.22 -3.70
N CYS A 71 11.96 0.05 -4.67
CA CYS A 71 13.37 -0.24 -4.48
C CYS A 71 14.23 0.78 -5.26
N VAL A 72 15.17 1.43 -4.58
CA VAL A 72 16.18 2.29 -5.22
C VAL A 72 17.15 1.37 -5.96
N GLU A 73 17.43 1.68 -7.23
CA GLU A 73 18.02 0.77 -8.24
C GLU A 73 19.37 0.10 -7.89
N THR A 74 19.96 0.41 -6.75
CA THR A 74 21.18 -0.24 -6.22
C THR A 74 20.97 -1.68 -5.74
N ASP A 75 19.74 -2.21 -5.68
CA ASP A 75 19.44 -3.49 -5.04
C ASP A 75 18.71 -4.52 -5.92
N LYS A 76 18.86 -4.44 -7.26
CA LYS A 76 18.29 -5.43 -8.19
C LYS A 76 18.85 -6.86 -7.98
N SER A 77 19.96 -7.00 -7.27
CA SER A 77 20.58 -8.29 -6.93
C SER A 77 20.06 -8.90 -5.62
N MET A 78 19.35 -8.14 -4.79
CA MET A 78 18.78 -8.70 -3.56
C MET A 78 17.48 -9.41 -3.89
N PRO A 79 17.38 -10.73 -3.64
CA PRO A 79 16.13 -11.43 -3.80
C PRO A 79 15.08 -10.76 -2.90
N SER A 80 13.90 -10.48 -3.45
CA SER A 80 12.78 -10.01 -2.66
C SER A 80 12.57 -11.02 -1.53
N LYS A 81 12.83 -10.63 -0.28
CA LYS A 81 12.41 -11.45 0.86
C LYS A 81 10.92 -11.77 0.68
N ASP A 82 10.56 -13.03 0.88
CA ASP A 82 9.17 -13.47 0.93
C ASP A 82 8.34 -13.28 -0.37
N ASN A 83 8.98 -13.27 -1.54
CA ASN A 83 8.33 -13.08 -2.85
C ASN A 83 7.53 -11.77 -2.96
N VAL A 84 7.97 -10.70 -2.29
CA VAL A 84 7.36 -9.37 -2.38
C VAL A 84 7.62 -8.76 -3.76
N PRO A 85 6.61 -8.28 -4.50
CA PRO A 85 6.83 -7.60 -5.76
C PRO A 85 7.65 -6.33 -5.55
N LEU A 86 8.69 -6.14 -6.36
CA LEU A 86 9.55 -4.95 -6.35
C LEU A 86 9.31 -4.14 -7.62
N PHE A 87 9.45 -2.83 -7.51
CA PHE A 87 9.42 -1.91 -8.64
C PHE A 87 10.39 -0.75 -8.43
N THR A 88 10.89 -0.18 -9.52
CA THR A 88 11.90 0.90 -9.52
C THR A 88 11.33 2.25 -9.98
N GLU A 89 12.20 3.27 -10.03
CA GLU A 89 11.82 4.58 -10.56
C GLU A 89 11.47 4.50 -12.06
N GLU A 90 12.21 3.72 -12.83
CA GLU A 90 11.92 3.43 -14.24
C GLU A 90 10.52 2.80 -14.41
N ASP A 91 10.15 1.87 -13.54
CA ASP A 91 8.81 1.25 -13.55
C ASP A 91 7.72 2.28 -13.25
N VAL A 92 7.93 3.16 -12.25
CA VAL A 92 7.00 4.25 -11.92
C VAL A 92 6.79 5.16 -13.13
N GLU A 93 7.87 5.62 -13.76
CA GLU A 93 7.78 6.47 -14.95
C GLU A 93 7.06 5.77 -16.10
N THR A 94 7.40 4.51 -16.35
CA THR A 94 6.80 3.71 -17.42
C THR A 94 5.31 3.53 -17.20
N PHE A 95 4.90 3.20 -15.98
CA PHE A 95 3.50 3.06 -15.61
C PHE A 95 2.75 4.38 -15.77
N CYS A 96 3.33 5.50 -15.32
CA CYS A 96 2.71 6.81 -15.42
C CYS A 96 2.51 7.23 -16.88
N LYS A 97 3.57 7.16 -17.69
CA LYS A 97 3.55 7.47 -19.13
C LYS A 97 2.52 6.62 -19.88
N ARG A 98 2.50 5.31 -19.62
CA ARG A 98 1.60 4.36 -20.30
C ARG A 98 0.12 4.61 -20.00
N ASN A 99 -0.19 5.00 -18.77
CA ASN A 99 -1.57 5.19 -18.33
C ASN A 99 -2.03 6.65 -18.40
N CYS A 100 -1.18 7.55 -18.91
CA CYS A 100 -1.44 9.00 -18.97
C CYS A 100 -1.82 9.59 -17.61
N ILE A 101 -1.15 9.14 -16.55
CA ILE A 101 -1.30 9.66 -15.19
C ILE A 101 -0.03 10.42 -14.78
N ASP A 102 -0.15 11.30 -13.79
CA ASP A 102 0.99 12.10 -13.35
C ASP A 102 1.78 11.41 -12.24
N MET A 103 1.10 10.69 -11.34
CA MET A 103 1.69 10.30 -10.07
C MET A 103 1.01 9.08 -9.46
N ILE A 104 1.82 8.24 -8.83
CA ILE A 104 1.37 7.17 -7.92
C ILE A 104 1.39 7.70 -6.48
N ILE A 105 0.27 7.57 -5.77
CA ILE A 105 0.19 7.85 -4.34
C ILE A 105 0.06 6.51 -3.61
N ARG A 106 1.02 6.19 -2.75
CA ARG A 106 1.08 4.91 -2.05
C ARG A 106 1.32 5.02 -0.55
N SER A 107 1.28 3.87 0.14
CA SER A 107 1.60 3.75 1.56
C SER A 107 2.58 2.60 1.80
N ARG A 108 2.40 1.77 2.84
CA ARG A 108 3.06 0.47 3.05
C ARG A 108 4.57 0.46 3.39
N GLN A 109 5.36 1.42 2.96
CA GLN A 109 6.74 1.64 3.43
C GLN A 109 6.77 2.82 4.41
N LEU A 110 7.47 2.66 5.55
CA LEU A 110 7.54 3.68 6.59
C LEU A 110 8.27 4.93 6.07
N ALA A 111 7.65 6.10 6.22
CA ALA A 111 8.25 7.39 5.95
C ALA A 111 8.39 8.15 7.27
N ASN A 112 9.63 8.51 7.66
CA ASN A 112 9.90 9.08 8.98
C ASN A 112 9.12 10.38 9.25
N GLU A 113 8.95 11.23 8.24
CA GLU A 113 8.19 12.50 8.34
C GLU A 113 6.69 12.32 8.00
N GLY A 114 6.22 11.07 7.95
CA GLY A 114 4.87 10.72 7.49
C GLY A 114 4.69 10.80 5.97
N VAL A 115 5.62 11.42 5.24
CA VAL A 115 5.61 11.55 3.79
C VAL A 115 7.00 11.32 3.19
N LEU A 116 7.07 10.73 2.01
CA LEU A 116 8.28 10.64 1.21
C LEU A 116 7.92 10.85 -0.27
N ASN A 117 8.47 11.89 -0.90
CA ASN A 117 8.26 12.21 -2.32
C ASN A 117 9.46 11.76 -3.15
N VAL A 118 9.69 10.45 -3.20
CA VAL A 118 10.75 9.82 -3.98
C VAL A 118 10.22 8.49 -4.53
N PRO A 119 10.28 8.23 -5.84
CA PRO A 119 10.79 9.10 -6.92
C PRO A 119 9.83 10.22 -7.31
N SER A 120 10.21 11.08 -8.27
CA SER A 120 9.45 12.30 -8.65
C SER A 120 7.98 12.07 -9.02
N HIS A 121 7.65 10.90 -9.57
CA HIS A 121 6.29 10.51 -9.97
C HIS A 121 5.60 9.63 -8.92
N MET A 122 6.06 9.64 -7.67
CA MET A 122 5.48 8.86 -6.59
C MET A 122 5.57 9.56 -5.22
N ILE A 123 4.46 9.54 -4.48
CA ILE A 123 4.42 9.95 -3.08
C ILE A 123 4.08 8.73 -2.22
N THR A 124 4.84 8.53 -1.15
CA THR A 124 4.50 7.61 -0.06
C THR A 124 3.94 8.40 1.11
N ILE A 125 2.75 8.04 1.58
CA ILE A 125 2.09 8.60 2.77
C ILE A 125 1.98 7.51 3.84
N TRP A 126 2.34 7.88 5.06
CA TRP A 126 2.27 7.07 6.25
C TRP A 126 1.48 7.82 7.34
N SER A 127 0.43 7.20 7.87
CA SER A 127 -0.55 7.89 8.74
C SER A 127 -0.57 7.39 10.19
N ALA A 128 0.39 6.54 10.59
CA ALA A 128 0.51 6.03 11.97
C ALA A 128 1.74 6.63 12.67
N VAL A 129 1.51 7.47 13.68
CA VAL A 129 2.57 8.03 14.53
C VAL A 129 3.22 6.94 15.38
N SER A 130 4.50 7.12 15.74
CA SER A 130 5.28 6.21 16.57
C SER A 130 5.00 4.72 16.33
N PHE A 131 5.20 4.28 15.08
CA PHE A 131 4.79 2.95 14.64
C PHE A 131 5.26 1.87 15.63
N LEU A 132 4.36 0.95 15.97
CA LEU A 132 4.59 -0.13 16.93
C LEU A 132 5.16 0.32 18.29
N ASP A 133 4.92 1.56 18.71
CA ASP A 133 5.48 2.17 19.94
C ASP A 133 7.02 2.14 20.02
N ASN A 134 7.70 1.89 18.90
CA ASN A 134 9.14 1.68 18.83
C ASN A 134 9.85 2.63 17.86
N PHE A 135 9.12 3.15 16.87
CA PHE A 135 9.64 4.15 15.95
C PHE A 135 9.29 5.54 16.48
N ASN A 136 10.11 6.56 16.15
CA ASN A 136 9.82 7.96 16.45
C ASN A 136 9.39 8.72 15.18
N ASN A 137 8.60 8.07 14.33
CA ASN A 137 8.15 8.65 13.08
C ASN A 137 6.92 9.53 13.29
N MET A 138 6.81 10.57 12.47
CA MET A 138 5.59 11.33 12.26
C MET A 138 4.62 10.57 11.36
N ALA A 139 3.41 11.11 11.26
CA ALA A 139 2.39 10.70 10.33
C ALA A 139 1.98 11.89 9.47
N ALA A 140 1.38 11.61 8.31
CA ALA A 140 0.84 12.63 7.44
C ALA A 140 -0.45 12.18 6.75
N ALA A 141 -1.20 13.19 6.29
CA ALA A 141 -2.30 13.05 5.37
C ALA A 141 -2.08 13.97 4.16
N LEU A 142 -2.41 13.48 2.97
CA LEU A 142 -2.42 14.25 1.74
C LEU A 142 -3.83 14.78 1.50
N VAL A 143 -3.97 16.11 1.47
CA VAL A 143 -5.23 16.80 1.21
C VAL A 143 -5.19 17.41 -0.19
N LEU A 144 -6.12 17.00 -1.03
CA LEU A 144 -6.30 17.55 -2.37
C LEU A 144 -7.36 18.66 -2.33
N ASP A 145 -7.14 19.73 -3.10
CA ASP A 145 -8.19 20.72 -3.34
C ASP A 145 -9.33 20.14 -4.19
N SER A 146 -10.43 20.88 -4.34
CA SER A 146 -11.60 20.42 -5.10
C SER A 146 -11.32 20.16 -6.59
N SER A 147 -10.17 20.60 -7.11
CA SER A 147 -9.75 20.38 -8.49
C SER A 147 -8.63 19.34 -8.63
N SER A 148 -8.18 18.78 -7.49
CA SER A 148 -6.96 17.99 -7.31
C SER A 148 -5.72 18.54 -8.02
N LYS A 149 -5.65 19.86 -8.23
CA LYS A 149 -4.50 20.56 -8.82
C LYS A 149 -3.52 21.03 -7.77
N LYS A 150 -3.99 21.23 -6.54
CA LYS A 150 -3.15 21.55 -5.39
C LYS A 150 -3.25 20.44 -4.36
N ALA A 151 -2.10 20.08 -3.85
CA ALA A 151 -1.92 19.11 -2.77
C ALA A 151 -1.32 19.83 -1.56
N THR A 152 -1.83 19.54 -0.38
CA THR A 152 -1.27 19.97 0.90
C THR A 152 -0.96 18.74 1.74
N ILE A 153 0.25 18.68 2.29
CA ILE A 153 0.61 17.66 3.27
C ILE A 153 0.34 18.22 4.66
N VAL A 154 -0.47 17.50 5.44
CA VAL A 154 -0.72 17.78 6.85
C VAL A 154 0.02 16.74 7.66
N SER A 155 1.14 17.12 8.27
CA SER A 155 1.93 16.25 9.14
C SER A 155 1.52 16.41 10.60
N TYR A 156 1.51 15.31 11.34
CA TYR A 156 1.17 15.25 12.76
C TYR A 156 2.06 14.22 13.49
N GLY A 157 2.27 14.44 14.79
CA GLY A 157 3.11 13.60 15.63
C GLY A 157 2.47 13.41 17.02
N LEU A 158 3.05 12.50 17.81
CA LEU A 158 2.68 12.34 19.22
C LEU A 158 3.25 13.49 20.05
N TYR A 159 2.39 14.19 20.78
CA TYR A 159 2.78 15.27 21.71
C TYR A 159 2.95 14.75 23.14
N GLU A 160 2.13 13.79 23.55
CA GLU A 160 2.26 13.03 24.79
C GLU A 160 2.29 11.53 24.45
N PRO A 161 3.06 10.68 25.17
CA PRO A 161 3.03 9.25 24.93
C PRO A 161 1.61 8.75 25.19
N GLU A 162 0.96 8.17 24.17
CA GLU A 162 -0.26 7.41 24.39
C GLU A 162 0.03 6.32 25.45
N PRO A 163 -0.93 5.99 26.32
CA PRO A 163 -0.79 4.80 27.14
C PRO A 163 -0.49 3.65 26.18
N LYS A 164 0.65 2.96 26.41
CA LYS A 164 1.07 1.81 25.59
C LYS A 164 -0.16 0.97 25.28
N SER A 165 -0.34 0.61 24.01
CA SER A 165 -1.50 -0.20 23.60
C SER A 165 -1.67 -1.31 24.62
N LEU A 166 -2.91 -1.56 25.08
CA LEU A 166 -3.25 -2.57 26.08
C LEU A 166 -2.29 -3.75 26.01
N ASP A 167 -1.70 -4.13 27.15
CA ASP A 167 -0.67 -5.16 27.40
C ASP A 167 -1.04 -6.58 26.88
N ASP A 168 -1.42 -6.68 25.61
CA ASP A 168 -1.53 -7.91 24.86
C ASP A 168 -0.14 -8.15 24.29
N THR A 169 0.60 -9.07 24.91
CA THR A 169 1.81 -9.64 24.33
C THR A 169 1.59 -9.84 22.84
N LYS A 170 2.30 -9.04 22.02
CA LYS A 170 2.20 -9.07 20.56
C LYS A 170 2.22 -10.54 20.12
N PRO A 171 1.20 -11.04 19.41
CA PRO A 171 1.26 -12.39 18.87
C PRO A 171 2.53 -12.49 18.04
N PRO A 172 3.38 -13.52 18.21
CA PRO A 172 4.49 -13.74 17.31
C PRO A 172 3.94 -13.72 15.88
N GLY A 173 4.64 -13.02 14.98
CA GLY A 173 4.13 -12.67 13.65
C GLY A 173 3.41 -13.83 12.96
N GLY A 174 2.20 -13.56 12.50
CA GLY A 174 1.44 -14.43 11.59
C GLY A 174 1.32 -15.89 12.04
N ARG A 175 0.38 -16.19 12.95
CA ARG A 175 -0.15 -17.56 13.02
C ARG A 175 -0.92 -17.82 11.73
N SER A 176 -0.29 -18.52 10.79
CA SER A 176 -1.00 -19.26 9.75
C SER A 176 -2.00 -20.19 10.45
N THR A 177 -3.27 -20.11 10.08
CA THR A 177 -4.33 -20.99 10.58
C THR A 177 -4.21 -22.44 10.06
N LEU A 178 -3.10 -22.82 9.41
CA LEU A 178 -2.84 -24.17 8.89
C LEU A 178 -2.00 -25.08 9.82
N ALA A 179 -1.96 -24.82 11.13
CA ALA A 179 -1.33 -25.72 12.08
C ALA A 179 -2.29 -26.11 13.20
N ALA A 180 -3.34 -26.87 12.84
CA ALA A 180 -4.09 -27.73 13.76
C ALA A 180 -4.93 -28.74 12.95
N VAL A 181 -4.26 -29.74 12.38
CA VAL A 181 -4.78 -31.11 12.23
C VAL A 181 -3.66 -32.05 12.65
#